data_AF-A0A8X6YG07-F1
#
_entry.id   AF-A0A8X6YG07-F1
#
_cell.length_a   1.000
_cell.length_b   1.000
_cell.length_c   1.000
_cell.angle_alpha   90.00
_cell.angle_beta   90.00
_cell.angle_gamma   90.00
#
_symmetry.space_group_name_H-M   'P 1'
#
loop_
_entity.id
_entity.type
_entity.pdbx_description
1 polymer ?
#
loop_
_entity_poly.entity_id
_entity_poly.type
_entity_poly.pdbx_seq_one_letter_code
_entity_poly.pdbx_strand_id
1 'polypeptide(L)'
;MFEYEFRLVVNVPNAFHLLKQIDRPQKLYKVLYAKPHFRFKNNSWEWKRNISSVVVYHLGLWFRWIKSKEIAFEQWSNSMHKEFVDVVGFYQNPFLIETRLEITLNDQAKVYAFRKRNDVGLVFELESDFMDLSLLNEYKDIFNLLFRNKSNFPYILKTCNRKPVKLVNKPMNNCLVARKFDGTFGLIYSYSNKICEFWEGNYQRIRTGISLGDGIVYSAEKIDDEHVILLDVYQVRGIFTVNKQSIFLEFLPQLSLPPGYYIQKYCLKIEDLPTTPFKTDGYIFHDIQRDKVYKLKEKNSIDAIYWDGYFLLPDNQRIPCKKRKLQNGRVYEISMEGKVLRRRNDRFIGNTSKQLENILKCCKNWKKLGIEKK
;
A
#
# COMPACT_ATOMS: atom_id res chain seq x y z
N MET A 1 -5.34 -13.47 24.95
CA MET A 1 -4.33 -12.39 24.99
C MET A 1 -4.17 -11.79 23.60
N PHE A 2 -3.85 -10.50 23.47
CA PHE A 2 -3.41 -9.94 22.19
C PHE A 2 -1.89 -10.05 22.11
N GLU A 3 -1.38 -10.42 20.94
CA GLU A 3 0.04 -10.41 20.63
C GLU A 3 0.29 -9.45 19.47
N TYR A 4 1.41 -8.74 19.53
CA TYR A 4 1.90 -7.95 18.41
C TYR A 4 3.31 -8.39 18.06
N GLU A 5 3.55 -8.67 16.79
CA GLU A 5 4.83 -9.20 16.33
C GLU A 5 5.29 -8.48 15.06
N PHE A 6 6.58 -8.13 15.01
CA PHE A 6 7.28 -7.95 13.75
C PHE A 6 7.71 -9.31 13.22
N ARG A 7 7.42 -9.54 11.94
CA ARG A 7 7.71 -10.81 11.28
C ARG A 7 8.35 -10.60 9.93
N LEU A 8 9.44 -11.31 9.69
CA LEU A 8 10.10 -11.38 8.40
C LEU A 8 10.18 -12.85 7.96
N VAL A 9 9.73 -13.15 6.75
CA VAL A 9 9.66 -14.52 6.22
C VAL A 9 10.28 -14.58 4.84
N VAL A 10 11.20 -15.52 4.66
CA VAL A 10 11.93 -15.75 3.40
C VAL A 10 11.98 -17.23 3.06
N ASN A 11 11.88 -17.54 1.78
CA ASN A 11 11.99 -18.90 1.27
C ASN A 11 13.48 -19.25 1.13
N VAL A 12 13.92 -20.29 1.83
CA VAL A 12 15.33 -20.68 1.88
C VAL A 12 15.42 -22.20 1.95
N PRO A 13 15.78 -22.89 0.85
CA PRO A 13 15.76 -24.35 0.80
C PRO A 13 16.63 -25.03 1.86
N ASN A 14 17.74 -24.40 2.25
CA ASN A 14 18.69 -24.90 3.26
C ASN A 14 18.56 -24.21 4.64
N ALA A 15 17.39 -23.65 4.96
CA ALA A 15 17.13 -22.88 6.20
C ALA A 15 17.65 -23.54 7.48
N PHE A 16 17.44 -24.86 7.64
CA PHE A 16 17.89 -25.60 8.83
C PHE A 16 19.41 -25.64 8.96
N HIS A 17 20.14 -25.75 7.85
CA HIS A 17 21.60 -25.76 7.89
C HIS A 17 22.14 -24.36 8.21
N LEU A 18 21.55 -23.31 7.65
CA LEU A 18 21.94 -21.93 7.96
C LEU A 18 21.81 -21.62 9.45
N LEU A 19 20.72 -22.04 10.09
CA LEU A 19 20.57 -21.83 11.54
C LEU A 19 21.61 -22.57 12.37
N LYS A 20 22.04 -23.76 11.93
CA LYS A 20 23.09 -24.51 12.62
C LYS A 20 24.45 -23.80 12.64
N GLN A 21 24.65 -22.80 11.79
CA GLN A 21 25.89 -22.01 11.76
C GLN A 21 25.95 -20.97 12.88
N ILE A 22 24.83 -20.71 13.57
CA ILE A 22 24.78 -19.78 14.70
C ILE A 22 25.08 -20.57 15.97
N ASP A 23 26.15 -20.16 16.66
CA ASP A 23 26.57 -20.73 17.93
C ASP A 23 25.68 -20.26 19.08
N ARG A 24 24.48 -20.83 19.15
CA ARG A 24 23.48 -20.61 20.21
C ARG A 24 22.70 -21.89 20.48
N PRO A 25 22.12 -22.05 21.70
CA PRO A 25 21.22 -23.15 22.01
C PRO A 25 20.07 -23.25 21.00
N GLN A 26 19.86 -24.44 20.47
CA GLN A 26 18.87 -24.71 19.44
C GLN A 26 17.78 -25.64 19.96
N LYS A 27 16.52 -25.33 19.63
CA LYS A 27 15.37 -26.15 19.99
C LYS A 27 14.70 -26.71 18.73
N LEU A 28 14.69 -28.04 18.61
CA LEU A 28 13.97 -28.74 17.55
C LEU A 28 12.61 -29.21 18.09
N TYR A 29 11.52 -28.80 17.45
CA TYR A 29 10.17 -29.21 17.85
C TYR A 29 9.22 -29.27 16.66
N LYS A 30 8.04 -29.86 16.86
CA LYS A 30 6.97 -29.93 15.86
C LYS A 30 5.79 -29.09 16.33
N VAL A 31 5.17 -28.37 15.39
CA VAL A 31 3.90 -27.69 15.60
C VAL A 31 2.86 -28.37 14.72
N LEU A 32 1.74 -28.75 15.32
CA LEU A 32 0.60 -29.30 14.61
C LEU A 32 -0.42 -28.18 14.40
N TYR A 33 -0.76 -27.89 13.15
CA TYR A 33 -1.83 -26.96 12.80
C TYR A 33 -3.05 -27.73 12.32
N ALA A 34 -4.24 -27.27 12.69
CA ALA A 34 -5.48 -27.57 11.99
C ALA A 34 -5.98 -26.29 11.31
N LYS A 35 -6.31 -26.37 10.02
CA LYS A 35 -6.69 -25.20 9.25
C LYS A 35 -8.00 -24.57 9.78
N PRO A 36 -8.12 -23.22 9.79
CA PRO A 36 -7.11 -22.27 9.37
C PRO A 36 -6.21 -21.76 10.51
N HIS A 37 -6.53 -21.97 11.79
CA HIS A 37 -5.87 -21.25 12.90
C HIS A 37 -5.84 -21.96 14.26
N PHE A 38 -6.16 -23.26 14.32
CA PHE A 38 -5.96 -24.06 15.52
C PHE A 38 -4.55 -24.63 15.50
N ARG A 39 -3.82 -24.53 16.61
CA ARG A 39 -2.49 -25.13 16.74
C ARG A 39 -2.33 -25.84 18.07
N PHE A 40 -1.61 -26.95 18.07
CA PHE A 40 -1.22 -27.63 19.31
C PHE A 40 0.24 -27.28 19.62
N LYS A 41 0.46 -26.62 20.75
CA LYS A 41 1.77 -26.12 21.20
C LYS A 41 1.84 -26.23 22.72
N ASN A 42 3.01 -26.64 23.24
CA ASN A 42 3.24 -26.77 24.69
C ASN A 42 2.14 -27.56 25.41
N ASN A 43 1.70 -28.68 24.83
CA ASN A 43 0.65 -29.57 25.35
C ASN A 43 -0.75 -28.93 25.49
N SER A 44 -1.00 -27.80 24.83
CA SER A 44 -2.32 -27.16 24.81
C SER A 44 -2.77 -26.84 23.39
N TRP A 45 -4.07 -26.88 23.15
CA TRP A 45 -4.65 -26.35 21.93
C TRP A 45 -4.79 -24.84 22.07
N GLU A 46 -4.47 -24.12 21.01
CA GLU A 46 -4.56 -22.67 20.95
C GLU A 46 -5.24 -22.26 19.65
N TRP A 47 -6.03 -21.20 19.71
CA TRP A 47 -6.54 -20.52 18.53
C TRP A 47 -5.80 -19.19 18.34
N LYS A 48 -5.16 -18.99 17.16
CA LYS A 48 -4.50 -17.74 16.79
C LYS A 48 -5.25 -17.04 15.66
N ARG A 49 -5.95 -15.95 15.97
CA ARG A 49 -6.63 -15.12 14.97
C ARG A 49 -5.83 -13.86 14.65
N ASN A 50 -5.47 -13.66 13.39
CA ASN A 50 -4.93 -12.39 12.92
C ASN A 50 -6.04 -11.32 12.90
N ILE A 51 -5.84 -10.23 13.64
CA ILE A 51 -6.79 -9.11 13.75
C ILE A 51 -6.49 -8.05 12.70
N SER A 52 -5.22 -7.66 12.59
CA SER A 52 -4.76 -6.73 11.56
C SER A 52 -3.32 -7.02 11.19
N SER A 53 -2.93 -6.59 9.99
CA SER A 53 -1.55 -6.68 9.57
C SER A 53 -1.22 -5.63 8.53
N VAL A 54 -0.02 -5.09 8.66
CA VAL A 54 0.53 -4.06 7.79
C VAL A 54 1.99 -4.38 7.49
N VAL A 55 2.55 -3.75 6.48
CA VAL A 55 3.95 -3.87 6.12
C VAL A 55 4.66 -2.53 6.36
N VAL A 56 5.86 -2.61 6.90
CA VAL A 56 6.77 -1.48 7.16
C VAL A 56 8.11 -1.76 6.50
N TYR A 57 8.78 -0.69 6.06
CA TYR A 57 10.15 -0.77 5.56
C TYR A 57 11.12 -0.28 6.62
N HIS A 58 12.16 -1.06 6.90
CA HIS A 58 13.21 -0.70 7.83
C HIS A 58 14.50 -1.45 7.50
N LEU A 59 15.68 -0.83 7.63
CA LEU A 59 17.00 -1.46 7.42
C LEU A 59 17.17 -2.22 6.09
N GLY A 60 16.49 -1.77 5.02
CA GLY A 60 16.56 -2.43 3.72
C GLY A 60 15.60 -3.61 3.54
N LEU A 61 14.70 -3.85 4.49
CA LEU A 61 13.83 -5.03 4.53
C LEU A 61 12.37 -4.65 4.77
N TRP A 62 11.49 -5.50 4.25
CA TRP A 62 10.04 -5.37 4.43
C TRP A 62 9.58 -6.28 5.55
N PHE A 63 9.23 -5.70 6.69
CA PHE A 63 8.69 -6.42 7.84
C PHE A 63 7.17 -6.37 7.81
N ARG A 64 6.55 -7.48 8.18
CA ARG A 64 5.13 -7.55 8.45
C ARG A 64 4.93 -7.29 9.94
N TRP A 65 4.19 -6.25 10.29
CA TRP A 65 3.70 -6.08 11.66
C TRP A 65 2.30 -6.70 11.75
N ILE A 66 2.09 -7.54 12.76
CA ILE A 66 0.87 -8.34 12.91
C ILE A 66 0.33 -8.11 14.31
N LYS A 67 -0.96 -7.76 14.38
CA LYS A 67 -1.74 -7.87 15.61
C LYS A 67 -2.56 -9.14 15.54
N SER A 68 -2.43 -10.00 16.53
CA SER A 68 -3.17 -11.25 16.63
C SER A 68 -3.80 -11.43 18.00
N LYS A 69 -4.82 -12.28 18.09
CA LYS A 69 -5.44 -12.71 19.35
C LYS A 69 -5.19 -14.19 19.50
N GLU A 70 -4.52 -14.56 20.58
CA GLU A 70 -4.30 -15.94 20.96
C GLU A 70 -5.22 -16.32 22.14
N ILE A 71 -5.89 -17.46 22.00
CA ILE A 71 -6.75 -18.04 23.03
C ILE A 71 -6.27 -19.47 23.25
N ALA A 72 -5.61 -19.70 24.38
CA ALA A 72 -5.28 -21.04 24.83
C ALA A 72 -6.54 -21.74 25.35
N PHE A 73 -6.62 -23.03 25.11
CA PHE A 73 -7.69 -23.89 25.55
C PHE A 73 -7.16 -24.82 26.62
N GLU A 74 -7.46 -24.48 27.88
CA GLU A 74 -7.11 -25.31 29.04
C GLU A 74 -7.95 -26.60 29.06
N GLN A 75 -9.18 -26.55 28.54
CA GLN A 75 -10.07 -27.69 28.41
C GLN A 75 -10.83 -27.66 27.09
N TRP A 76 -11.03 -28.82 26.49
CA TRP A 76 -11.78 -28.97 25.24
C TRP A 76 -13.29 -28.92 25.51
N SER A 77 -13.94 -27.81 25.20
CA SER A 77 -15.38 -27.61 25.43
C SER A 77 -16.23 -28.05 24.23
N ASN A 78 -17.52 -28.32 24.45
CA ASN A 78 -18.46 -28.62 23.36
C ASN A 78 -18.56 -27.48 22.33
N SER A 79 -18.50 -26.23 22.77
CA SER A 79 -18.52 -25.06 21.88
C SER A 79 -17.31 -25.05 20.94
N MET A 80 -16.12 -25.31 21.51
CA MET A 80 -14.87 -25.41 20.76
C MET A 80 -14.85 -26.62 19.84
N HIS A 81 -15.37 -27.76 20.29
CA HIS A 81 -15.50 -28.94 19.44
C HIS A 81 -16.35 -28.63 18.21
N LYS A 82 -17.50 -27.97 18.40
CA LYS A 82 -18.37 -27.55 17.30
C LYS A 82 -17.65 -26.61 16.34
N GLU A 83 -17.00 -25.56 16.85
CA GLU A 83 -16.25 -24.62 16.02
C GLU A 83 -15.09 -25.29 15.26
N PHE A 84 -14.38 -26.21 15.90
CA PHE A 84 -13.34 -27.01 15.26
C PHE A 84 -13.92 -27.88 14.14
N VAL A 85 -14.98 -28.66 14.41
CA VAL A 85 -15.62 -29.53 13.43
C VAL A 85 -16.23 -28.74 12.27
N ASP A 86 -16.91 -27.62 12.54
CA ASP A 86 -17.48 -26.74 11.50
C ASP A 86 -16.39 -26.24 10.53
N VAL A 87 -15.18 -26.03 11.05
CA VAL A 87 -14.05 -25.51 10.30
C VAL A 87 -13.27 -26.61 9.58
N VAL A 88 -13.08 -27.78 10.21
CA VAL A 88 -12.19 -28.85 9.71
C VAL A 88 -12.92 -30.04 9.09
N GLY A 89 -14.23 -30.18 9.32
CA GLY A 89 -15.01 -31.39 9.04
C GLY A 89 -15.10 -31.76 7.56
N PHE A 90 -14.84 -30.82 6.67
CA PHE A 90 -14.82 -31.05 5.22
C PHE A 90 -13.48 -31.55 4.68
N TYR A 91 -12.46 -31.72 5.52
CA TYR A 91 -11.13 -32.15 5.10
C TYR A 91 -10.84 -33.59 5.51
N GLN A 92 -10.38 -34.43 4.57
CA GLN A 92 -9.92 -35.79 4.85
C GLN A 92 -8.75 -35.83 5.85
N ASN A 93 -7.86 -34.85 5.80
CA ASN A 93 -6.84 -34.62 6.81
C ASN A 93 -6.67 -33.10 7.03
N PRO A 94 -7.23 -32.54 8.11
CA PRO A 94 -7.14 -31.11 8.38
C PRO A 94 -5.79 -30.70 8.97
N PHE A 95 -4.94 -31.68 9.33
CA PHE A 95 -3.72 -31.45 10.06
C PHE A 95 -2.52 -31.17 9.14
N LEU A 96 -1.68 -30.24 9.58
CA LEU A 96 -0.41 -29.88 8.98
C LEU A 96 0.67 -29.92 10.06
N ILE A 97 1.69 -30.73 9.86
CA ILE A 97 2.86 -30.77 10.73
C ILE A 97 3.92 -29.83 10.16
N GLU A 98 4.40 -28.92 11.01
CA GLU A 98 5.54 -28.06 10.73
C GLU A 98 6.67 -28.42 11.69
N THR A 99 7.80 -28.86 11.15
CA THR A 99 9.02 -29.05 11.94
C THR A 99 9.73 -27.71 12.04
N ARG A 100 10.17 -27.32 13.24
CA ARG A 100 10.88 -26.07 13.52
C ARG A 100 12.20 -26.32 14.21
N LEU A 101 13.25 -25.67 13.73
CA LEU A 101 14.51 -25.49 14.44
C LEU A 101 14.62 -24.02 14.83
N GLU A 102 14.65 -23.73 16.11
CA GLU A 102 14.57 -22.37 16.66
C GLU A 102 15.83 -22.00 17.43
N ILE A 103 16.19 -20.73 17.33
CA ILE A 103 17.19 -20.06 18.16
C ILE A 103 16.52 -18.86 18.82
N THR A 104 16.61 -18.81 20.16
CA THR A 104 16.20 -17.65 20.94
C THR A 104 17.29 -16.59 20.86
N LEU A 105 16.92 -15.37 20.46
CA LEU A 105 17.84 -14.23 20.43
C LEU A 105 17.87 -13.53 21.78
N ASN A 106 16.68 -13.31 22.35
CA ASN A 106 16.42 -12.81 23.71
C ASN A 106 14.96 -13.12 24.07
N ASP A 107 14.45 -12.53 25.15
CA ASP A 107 13.10 -12.80 25.67
C ASP A 107 11.98 -12.41 24.70
N GLN A 108 12.24 -11.49 23.76
CA GLN A 108 11.23 -10.96 22.84
C GLN A 108 11.43 -11.44 21.39
N ALA A 109 12.64 -11.90 21.03
CA ALA A 109 12.99 -12.20 19.65
C ALA A 109 13.56 -13.61 19.45
N LYS A 110 13.20 -14.19 18.30
CA LYS A 110 13.68 -15.50 17.87
C LYS A 110 13.78 -15.60 16.37
N VAL A 111 14.61 -16.54 15.92
CA VAL A 111 14.66 -16.97 14.52
C VAL A 111 14.41 -18.46 14.48
N TYR A 112 13.59 -18.91 13.54
CA TYR A 112 13.42 -20.33 13.30
C TYR A 112 13.36 -20.68 11.81
N ALA A 113 13.94 -21.83 11.50
CA ALA A 113 13.76 -22.52 10.24
C ALA A 113 12.52 -23.39 10.37
N PHE A 114 11.70 -23.43 9.34
CA PHE A 114 10.55 -24.32 9.30
C PHE A 114 10.55 -25.18 8.04
N ARG A 115 9.95 -26.36 8.17
CA ARG A 115 9.62 -27.25 7.05
C ARG A 115 8.20 -27.75 7.22
N LYS A 116 7.36 -27.55 6.21
CA LYS A 116 5.99 -28.06 6.15
C LYS A 116 5.60 -28.39 4.71
N ARG A 117 5.10 -29.61 4.45
CA ARG A 117 4.79 -30.08 3.08
C ARG A 117 5.98 -29.79 2.13
N ASN A 118 5.78 -28.89 1.16
CA ASN A 118 6.76 -28.50 0.14
C ASN A 118 7.43 -27.14 0.45
N ASP A 119 7.15 -26.54 1.60
CA ASP A 119 7.64 -25.23 2.00
C ASP A 119 8.79 -25.37 2.99
N VAL A 120 9.88 -24.67 2.74
CA VAL A 120 11.02 -24.53 3.65
C VAL A 120 11.45 -23.07 3.70
N GLY A 121 11.68 -22.54 4.89
CA GLY A 121 12.09 -21.13 5.00
C GLY A 121 12.59 -20.73 6.37
N LEU A 122 12.98 -19.47 6.46
CA LEU A 122 13.39 -18.80 7.69
C LEU A 122 12.36 -17.76 8.09
N VAL A 123 12.15 -17.67 9.40
CA VAL A 123 11.29 -16.67 10.02
C VAL A 123 12.07 -15.97 11.13
N PHE A 124 12.04 -14.65 11.13
CA PHE A 124 12.33 -13.83 12.30
C PHE A 124 11.00 -13.37 12.90
N GLU A 125 10.88 -13.49 14.22
CA GLU A 125 9.75 -13.01 15.03
C GLU A 125 10.29 -12.18 16.19
N LEU A 126 9.76 -10.98 16.35
CA LEU A 126 9.99 -10.08 17.49
C LEU A 126 8.64 -9.66 18.06
N GLU A 127 8.38 -10.04 19.30
CA GLU A 127 7.20 -9.64 20.07
C GLU A 127 7.38 -8.20 20.60
N SER A 128 6.32 -7.40 20.52
CA SER A 128 6.31 -6.02 21.00
C SER A 128 4.88 -5.61 21.36
N ASP A 129 4.71 -4.56 22.17
CA ASP A 129 3.39 -4.03 22.51
C ASP A 129 2.89 -2.98 21.50
N PHE A 130 3.82 -2.39 20.74
CA PHE A 130 3.54 -1.29 19.81
C PHE A 130 4.43 -1.38 18.57
N MET A 131 4.13 -0.53 17.58
CA MET A 131 4.91 -0.50 16.34
C MET A 131 6.08 0.48 16.47
N ASP A 132 7.18 -0.01 17.06
CA ASP A 132 8.45 0.72 17.13
C ASP A 132 9.53 0.00 16.31
N LEU A 133 9.93 0.64 15.21
CA LEU A 133 10.94 0.11 14.30
C LEU A 133 12.35 0.15 14.89
N SER A 134 12.61 1.00 15.89
CA SER A 134 13.95 1.12 16.48
C SER A 134 14.40 -0.18 17.16
N LEU A 135 13.45 -0.98 17.66
CA LEU A 135 13.69 -2.31 18.23
C LEU A 135 14.34 -3.28 17.24
N LEU A 136 14.13 -3.09 15.93
CA LEU A 136 14.73 -3.93 14.90
C LEU A 136 16.23 -3.65 14.70
N ASN A 137 16.75 -2.51 15.18
CA ASN A 137 18.15 -2.12 14.98
C ASN A 137 19.14 -3.08 15.64
N GLU A 138 18.77 -3.68 16.77
CA GLU A 138 19.59 -4.65 17.50
C GLU A 138 19.92 -5.89 16.66
N TYR A 139 19.04 -6.27 15.73
CA TYR A 139 19.16 -7.51 14.97
C TYR A 139 19.73 -7.33 13.56
N LYS A 140 20.33 -6.15 13.28
CA LYS A 140 20.88 -5.81 11.96
C LYS A 140 21.83 -6.88 11.41
N ASP A 141 22.69 -7.45 12.25
CA ASP A 141 23.66 -8.47 11.83
C ASP A 141 22.98 -9.81 11.49
N ILE A 142 21.96 -10.20 12.27
CA ILE A 142 21.12 -11.37 11.96
C ILE A 142 20.41 -11.18 10.61
N PHE A 143 19.90 -9.97 10.34
CA PHE A 143 19.24 -9.66 9.07
C PHE A 143 20.20 -9.75 7.88
N ASN A 144 21.42 -9.22 8.03
CA ASN A 144 22.45 -9.29 7.01
C ASN A 144 22.87 -10.73 6.73
N LEU A 145 23.04 -11.54 7.77
CA LEU A 145 23.49 -12.93 7.66
C LEU A 145 22.42 -13.85 7.04
N LEU A 146 21.16 -13.74 7.51
CA LEU A 146 20.14 -14.76 7.22
C LEU A 146 19.09 -14.35 6.19
N PHE A 147 18.75 -13.06 6.11
CA PHE A 147 17.53 -12.61 5.42
C PHE A 147 17.77 -11.79 4.17
N ARG A 148 18.89 -11.06 4.08
CA ARG A 148 19.20 -10.27 2.90
C ARG A 148 19.41 -11.14 1.66
N ASN A 149 18.96 -10.63 0.51
CA ASN A 149 19.07 -11.26 -0.80
C ASN A 149 18.47 -12.66 -0.89
N LYS A 150 17.48 -12.98 -0.04
CA LYS A 150 16.75 -14.24 -0.10
C LYS A 150 15.47 -14.08 -0.91
N SER A 151 15.05 -15.18 -1.53
CA SER A 151 13.79 -15.22 -2.25
C SER A 151 12.62 -15.22 -1.27
N ASN A 152 11.48 -14.77 -1.76
CA ASN A 152 10.28 -14.62 -0.96
C ASN A 152 9.37 -15.82 -1.13
N PHE A 153 8.49 -16.02 -0.16
CA PHE A 153 7.39 -16.96 -0.33
C PHE A 153 6.41 -16.47 -1.39
N PRO A 154 5.71 -17.41 -2.06
CA PRO A 154 4.63 -17.06 -2.98
C PRO A 154 3.62 -16.11 -2.33
N TYR A 155 3.11 -15.19 -3.13
CA TYR A 155 2.17 -14.16 -2.69
C TYR A 155 1.12 -13.91 -3.76
N ILE A 156 0.04 -13.25 -3.37
CA ILE A 156 -1.01 -12.78 -4.27
C ILE A 156 -1.17 -11.29 -4.03
N LEU A 157 -0.98 -10.49 -5.08
CA LEU A 157 -1.24 -9.06 -5.02
C LEU A 157 -2.75 -8.81 -5.11
N LYS A 158 -3.23 -7.88 -4.28
CA LYS A 158 -4.65 -7.54 -4.24
C LYS A 158 -4.91 -6.29 -5.07
N THR A 159 -6.10 -6.20 -5.64
CA THR A 159 -6.57 -4.97 -6.27
C THR A 159 -6.57 -3.84 -5.25
N CYS A 160 -6.06 -2.68 -5.65
CA CYS A 160 -6.00 -1.48 -4.83
C CYS A 160 -6.95 -0.42 -5.39
N ASN A 161 -7.53 0.39 -4.51
CA ASN A 161 -8.26 1.59 -4.91
C ASN A 161 -7.37 2.81 -4.71
N ARG A 162 -7.49 3.81 -5.59
CA ARG A 162 -6.81 5.09 -5.44
C ARG A 162 -7.11 5.71 -4.08
N LYS A 163 -6.09 6.17 -3.37
CA LYS A 163 -6.26 6.92 -2.13
C LYS A 163 -7.01 8.23 -2.40
N PRO A 164 -8.00 8.60 -1.57
CA PRO A 164 -8.70 9.86 -1.73
C PRO A 164 -7.74 11.04 -1.50
N VAL A 165 -7.72 11.98 -2.44
CA VAL A 165 -6.89 13.20 -2.34
C VAL A 165 -7.78 14.38 -1.96
N LYS A 166 -7.47 15.03 -0.84
CA LYS A 166 -8.23 16.18 -0.33
C LYS A 166 -7.61 17.50 -0.78
N LEU A 167 -8.42 18.44 -1.26
CA LEU A 167 -7.94 19.78 -1.58
C LEU A 167 -7.72 20.58 -0.29
N VAL A 168 -6.63 21.36 -0.24
CA VAL A 168 -6.33 22.32 0.83
C VAL A 168 -5.98 23.69 0.22
N ASN A 169 -6.13 24.75 1.02
CA ASN A 169 -5.89 26.14 0.60
C ASN A 169 -4.56 26.71 1.12
N LYS A 170 -3.84 25.96 1.96
CA LYS A 170 -2.53 26.33 2.50
C LYS A 170 -1.64 25.08 2.65
N PRO A 171 -0.31 25.24 2.72
CA PRO A 171 0.59 24.14 3.02
C PRO A 171 0.20 23.40 4.31
N MET A 172 0.40 22.08 4.31
CA MET A 172 0.10 21.22 5.46
C MET A 172 1.37 20.98 6.28
N ASN A 173 1.28 21.15 7.59
CA ASN A 173 2.35 20.79 8.53
C ASN A 173 2.40 19.27 8.73
N ASN A 174 3.53 18.75 9.22
CA ASN A 174 3.75 17.33 9.53
C ASN A 174 3.48 16.39 8.34
N CYS A 175 3.71 16.87 7.13
CA CYS A 175 3.57 16.11 5.90
C CYS A 175 4.89 16.12 5.14
N LEU A 176 5.15 15.05 4.39
CA LEU A 176 6.12 15.11 3.31
C LEU A 176 5.47 15.77 2.10
N VAL A 177 6.18 16.66 1.43
CA VAL A 177 5.68 17.41 0.27
C VAL A 177 6.36 16.96 -1.00
N ALA A 178 5.61 16.96 -2.10
CA ALA A 178 6.00 16.55 -3.43
C ALA A 178 5.36 17.49 -4.46
N ARG A 179 5.95 17.59 -5.65
CA ARG A 179 5.29 18.27 -6.78
C ARG A 179 4.12 17.44 -7.27
N LYS A 180 2.98 18.07 -7.53
CA LYS A 180 1.83 17.41 -8.15
C LYS A 180 2.04 17.35 -9.65
N PHE A 181 2.36 16.19 -10.20
CA PHE A 181 2.43 16.01 -11.65
C PHE A 181 1.05 16.14 -12.32
N ASP A 182 1.05 16.57 -13.58
CA ASP A 182 -0.14 16.69 -14.43
C ASP A 182 -0.14 15.54 -15.44
N GLY A 183 -0.63 14.36 -15.01
CA GLY A 183 -0.69 13.16 -15.83
C GLY A 183 -1.97 12.35 -15.61
N THR A 184 -1.89 11.06 -15.94
CA THR A 184 -2.95 10.08 -15.69
C THR A 184 -2.54 9.18 -14.54
N PHE A 185 -3.35 9.12 -13.49
CA PHE A 185 -3.09 8.24 -12.36
C PHE A 185 -3.24 6.77 -12.74
N GLY A 186 -2.44 5.90 -12.13
CA GLY A 186 -2.56 4.45 -12.26
C GLY A 186 -1.94 3.68 -11.12
N LEU A 187 -2.10 2.37 -11.19
CA LEU A 187 -1.51 1.39 -10.28
C LEU A 187 -0.60 0.44 -11.07
N ILE A 188 0.56 0.17 -10.50
CA ILE A 188 1.59 -0.67 -11.14
C ILE A 188 1.87 -1.86 -10.26
N TYR A 189 1.62 -3.05 -10.78
CA TYR A 189 1.80 -4.33 -10.13
C TYR A 189 3.10 -4.93 -10.61
N SER A 190 4.11 -4.91 -9.74
CA SER A 190 5.43 -5.44 -10.02
C SER A 190 5.58 -6.85 -9.45
N TYR A 191 5.99 -7.77 -10.30
CA TYR A 191 6.33 -9.15 -9.99
C TYR A 191 7.82 -9.37 -10.26
N SER A 192 8.36 -10.52 -9.87
CA SER A 192 9.78 -10.87 -10.10
C SER A 192 10.24 -10.75 -11.56
N ASN A 193 9.35 -10.95 -12.53
CA ASN A 193 9.72 -10.99 -13.95
C ASN A 193 8.81 -10.16 -14.88
N LYS A 194 7.84 -9.42 -14.34
CA LYS A 194 6.93 -8.60 -15.14
C LYS A 194 6.34 -7.45 -14.34
N ILE A 195 5.89 -6.45 -15.08
CA ILE A 195 5.12 -5.31 -14.57
C ILE A 195 3.78 -5.27 -15.30
N CYS A 196 2.69 -5.10 -14.55
CA CYS A 196 1.36 -4.82 -15.09
C CYS A 196 0.93 -3.42 -14.65
N GLU A 197 0.72 -2.52 -15.60
CA GLU A 197 0.28 -1.14 -15.38
C GLU A 197 -1.21 -1.02 -15.68
N PHE A 198 -1.96 -0.45 -14.74
CA PHE A 198 -3.40 -0.20 -14.86
C PHE A 198 -3.66 1.30 -14.68
N TRP A 199 -4.10 1.96 -15.73
CA TRP A 199 -4.29 3.40 -15.77
C TRP A 199 -5.76 3.77 -15.73
N GLU A 200 -6.08 4.92 -15.13
CA GLU A 200 -7.42 5.50 -15.24
C GLU A 200 -7.80 5.66 -16.73
N GLY A 201 -9.07 5.40 -17.06
CA GLY A 201 -9.52 5.34 -18.46
C GLY A 201 -9.41 3.95 -19.12
N ASN A 202 -9.23 2.88 -18.33
CA ASN A 202 -9.19 1.47 -18.77
C ASN A 202 -8.00 1.11 -19.67
N TYR A 203 -6.93 1.89 -19.66
CA TYR A 203 -5.70 1.55 -20.38
C TYR A 203 -4.83 0.59 -19.54
N GLN A 204 -4.39 -0.52 -20.15
CA GLN A 204 -3.55 -1.53 -19.51
C GLN A 204 -2.30 -1.77 -20.34
N ARG A 205 -1.15 -1.92 -19.66
CA ARG A 205 0.13 -2.24 -20.30
C ARG A 205 0.85 -3.32 -19.51
N ILE A 206 1.40 -4.32 -20.19
CA ILE A 206 2.21 -5.36 -19.57
C ILE A 206 3.63 -5.27 -20.15
N ARG A 207 4.63 -5.27 -19.27
CA ARG A 207 6.05 -5.34 -19.63
C ARG A 207 6.65 -6.61 -19.03
N THR A 208 7.18 -7.49 -19.87
CA THR A 208 7.83 -8.75 -19.44
C THR A 208 9.34 -8.59 -19.37
N GLY A 209 10.01 -9.36 -18.51
CA GLY A 209 11.47 -9.33 -18.34
C GLY A 209 11.99 -8.16 -17.51
N ILE A 210 11.08 -7.33 -16.98
CA ILE A 210 11.41 -6.14 -16.18
C ILE A 210 10.67 -6.22 -14.84
N SER A 211 11.29 -5.74 -13.77
CA SER A 211 10.71 -5.67 -12.44
C SER A 211 11.07 -4.34 -11.75
N LEU A 212 10.14 -3.83 -10.95
CA LEU A 212 10.38 -2.76 -9.97
C LEU A 212 10.52 -3.33 -8.55
N GLY A 213 10.74 -4.64 -8.43
CA GLY A 213 10.71 -5.36 -7.16
C GLY A 213 9.60 -6.39 -7.11
N ASP A 214 9.87 -7.49 -6.41
CA ASP A 214 9.01 -8.67 -6.38
C ASP A 214 7.83 -8.48 -5.41
N GLY A 215 6.63 -8.42 -5.98
CA GLY A 215 5.38 -8.40 -5.23
C GLY A 215 5.06 -7.04 -4.65
N ILE A 216 5.27 -5.97 -5.41
CA ILE A 216 5.03 -4.61 -4.94
C ILE A 216 3.99 -3.93 -5.81
N VAL A 217 3.02 -3.27 -5.17
CA VAL A 217 2.03 -2.44 -5.87
C VAL A 217 2.36 -0.99 -5.62
N TYR A 218 2.62 -0.25 -6.70
CA TYR A 218 2.87 1.18 -6.68
C TYR A 218 1.64 1.95 -7.14
N SER A 219 1.43 3.15 -6.61
CA SER A 219 0.69 4.17 -7.35
C SER A 219 1.65 4.97 -8.21
N ALA A 220 1.19 5.38 -9.38
CA ALA A 220 1.99 6.09 -10.36
C ALA A 220 1.18 7.17 -11.08
N GLU A 221 1.89 8.11 -11.68
CA GLU A 221 1.35 9.06 -12.65
C GLU A 221 2.03 8.82 -14.01
N LYS A 222 1.25 8.55 -15.06
CA LYS A 222 1.71 8.49 -16.45
C LYS A 222 1.71 9.90 -17.02
N ILE A 223 2.87 10.40 -17.41
CA ILE A 223 3.01 11.75 -18.00
C ILE A 223 2.72 11.69 -19.49
N ASP A 224 3.28 10.69 -20.17
CA ASP A 224 3.09 10.37 -21.58
C ASP A 224 3.33 8.86 -21.80
N ASP A 225 3.43 8.40 -23.05
CA ASP A 225 3.59 6.96 -23.37
C ASP A 225 4.96 6.36 -22.97
N GLU A 226 5.95 7.22 -22.72
CA GLU A 226 7.32 6.84 -22.41
C GLU A 226 7.66 7.07 -20.92
N HIS A 227 7.04 8.06 -20.28
CA HIS A 227 7.41 8.52 -18.94
C HIS A 227 6.33 8.19 -17.88
N VAL A 228 6.75 7.47 -16.85
CA VAL A 228 5.95 7.06 -15.70
C VAL A 228 6.65 7.47 -14.40
N ILE A 229 5.92 8.12 -13.50
CA ILE A 229 6.45 8.55 -12.20
C ILE A 229 5.80 7.73 -11.08
N LEU A 230 6.62 6.99 -10.33
CA LEU A 230 6.21 6.24 -9.14
C LEU A 230 6.00 7.21 -7.98
N LEU A 231 4.84 7.12 -7.32
CA LEU A 231 4.40 8.06 -6.30
C LEU A 231 4.44 7.49 -4.88
N ASP A 232 3.98 6.26 -4.67
CA ASP A 232 3.86 5.60 -3.37
C ASP A 232 3.84 4.08 -3.57
N VAL A 233 4.16 3.33 -2.51
CA VAL A 233 4.00 1.88 -2.43
C VAL A 233 2.74 1.58 -1.64
N TYR A 234 1.72 1.01 -2.28
CA TYR A 234 0.45 0.69 -1.62
C TYR A 234 0.51 -0.64 -0.89
N GLN A 235 1.11 -1.64 -1.52
CA GLN A 235 1.18 -2.99 -0.98
C GLN A 235 2.53 -3.62 -1.25
N VAL A 236 2.91 -4.51 -0.34
CA VAL A 236 4.00 -5.46 -0.52
C VAL A 236 3.44 -6.84 -0.18
N ARG A 237 3.54 -7.76 -1.14
CA ARG A 237 3.09 -9.16 -1.07
C ARG A 237 1.63 -9.29 -0.61
N GLY A 238 0.77 -8.40 -1.11
CA GLY A 238 -0.67 -8.41 -0.83
C GLY A 238 -1.08 -7.81 0.52
N ILE A 239 -0.15 -7.17 1.24
CA ILE A 239 -0.40 -6.50 2.52
C ILE A 239 -0.14 -5.00 2.35
N PHE A 240 -1.04 -4.17 2.90
CA PHE A 240 -0.93 -2.72 2.82
C PHE A 240 0.25 -2.21 3.63
N THR A 241 0.93 -1.19 3.09
CA THR A 241 2.06 -0.57 3.76
C THR A 241 1.62 0.59 4.67
N VAL A 242 2.39 0.79 5.74
CA VAL A 242 2.31 1.96 6.64
C VAL A 242 3.71 2.54 6.84
N ASN A 243 3.82 3.58 7.68
CA ASN A 243 5.05 4.34 7.90
C ASN A 243 5.64 4.86 6.58
N LYS A 244 4.95 5.85 6.00
CA LYS A 244 5.27 6.36 4.66
C LYS A 244 6.59 7.10 4.59
N GLN A 245 7.12 7.54 5.72
CA GLN A 245 8.39 8.24 5.78
C GLN A 245 9.55 7.35 5.30
N SER A 246 9.70 6.13 5.84
CA SER A 246 10.77 5.23 5.40
C SER A 246 10.59 4.78 3.95
N ILE A 247 9.35 4.65 3.49
CA ILE A 247 9.06 4.32 2.08
C ILE A 247 9.54 5.44 1.14
N PHE A 248 9.20 6.69 1.45
CA PHE A 248 9.49 7.83 0.56
C PHE A 248 10.93 8.31 0.64
N LEU A 249 11.55 8.23 1.82
CA LEU A 249 12.89 8.78 2.05
C LEU A 249 13.99 7.72 1.98
N GLU A 250 13.67 6.43 2.16
CA GLU A 250 14.68 5.37 2.18
C GLU A 250 14.46 4.36 1.05
N PHE A 251 13.28 3.75 0.94
CA PHE A 251 13.03 2.70 -0.05
C PHE A 251 13.00 3.23 -1.49
N LEU A 252 12.07 4.15 -1.79
CA LEU A 252 11.89 4.62 -3.17
C LEU A 252 13.19 5.21 -3.74
N PRO A 253 13.92 6.11 -3.05
CA PRO A 253 15.14 6.69 -3.64
C PRO A 253 16.23 5.70 -4.01
N GLN A 254 16.25 4.50 -3.42
CA GLN A 254 17.24 3.45 -3.67
C GLN A 254 16.79 2.45 -4.74
N LEU A 255 15.56 2.58 -5.26
CA LEU A 255 15.02 1.64 -6.23
C LEU A 255 15.72 1.75 -7.58
N SER A 256 16.20 0.63 -8.11
CA SER A 256 16.67 0.55 -9.49
C SER A 256 15.48 0.62 -10.44
N LEU A 257 15.48 1.59 -11.35
CA LEU A 257 14.38 1.84 -12.26
C LEU A 257 14.74 1.40 -13.69
N PRO A 258 13.82 0.72 -14.39
CA PRO A 258 13.95 0.52 -15.82
C PRO A 258 13.74 1.82 -16.61
N PRO A 259 14.14 1.87 -17.89
CA PRO A 259 13.93 3.04 -18.74
C PRO A 259 12.47 3.52 -18.76
N GLY A 260 12.28 4.84 -18.70
CA GLY A 260 10.97 5.48 -18.69
C GLY A 260 10.30 5.56 -17.30
N TYR A 261 10.90 4.95 -16.26
CA TYR A 261 10.40 5.06 -14.90
C TYR A 261 11.20 6.08 -14.09
N TYR A 262 10.49 6.88 -13.32
CA TYR A 262 11.03 7.91 -12.43
C TYR A 262 10.38 7.81 -11.06
N ILE A 263 11.00 8.43 -10.06
CA ILE A 263 10.49 8.45 -8.68
C ILE A 263 10.13 9.87 -8.29
N GLN A 264 8.93 10.03 -7.75
CA GLN A 264 8.50 11.24 -7.07
C GLN A 264 9.47 11.55 -5.93
N LYS A 265 10.03 12.75 -5.96
CA LYS A 265 10.85 13.26 -4.85
C LYS A 265 9.94 13.88 -3.79
N TYR A 266 10.15 13.46 -2.55
CA TYR A 266 9.48 13.97 -1.35
C TYR A 266 10.50 14.69 -0.47
N CYS A 267 10.10 15.84 0.07
CA CYS A 267 10.91 16.67 0.96
C CYS A 267 10.09 17.07 2.20
N LEU A 268 10.75 17.62 3.21
CA LEU A 268 10.07 18.19 4.39
C LEU A 268 9.43 19.55 4.09
N LYS A 269 10.05 20.32 3.18
CA LYS A 269 9.58 21.65 2.80
C LYS A 269 9.48 21.80 1.29
N ILE A 270 8.66 22.76 0.86
CA ILE A 270 8.42 23.07 -0.54
C ILE A 270 9.68 23.63 -1.22
N GLU A 271 10.44 24.45 -0.49
CA GLU A 271 11.67 25.10 -0.97
C GLU A 271 12.77 24.09 -1.34
N ASP A 272 12.76 22.91 -0.71
CA ASP A 272 13.74 21.84 -0.95
C ASP A 272 13.39 20.98 -2.17
N LEU A 273 12.23 21.20 -2.80
CA LEU A 273 11.78 20.37 -3.92
C LEU A 273 12.63 20.61 -5.17
N PRO A 274 13.25 19.55 -5.74
CA PRO A 274 14.08 19.70 -6.92
C PRO A 274 13.26 20.20 -8.12
N THR A 275 13.96 20.81 -9.07
CA THR A 275 13.42 21.13 -10.38
C THR A 275 13.10 19.83 -11.13
N THR A 276 12.12 19.89 -12.03
CA THR A 276 11.71 18.74 -12.83
C THR A 276 11.36 19.21 -14.25
N PRO A 277 11.72 18.43 -15.29
CA PRO A 277 11.34 18.76 -16.66
C PRO A 277 9.85 18.52 -16.93
N PHE A 278 9.16 17.76 -16.06
CA PHE A 278 7.76 17.41 -16.26
C PHE A 278 6.84 18.53 -15.77
N LYS A 279 5.71 18.68 -16.45
CA LYS A 279 4.69 19.66 -16.07
C LYS A 279 4.08 19.30 -14.71
N THR A 280 3.95 20.31 -13.85
CA THR A 280 3.35 20.17 -12.51
C THR A 280 2.23 21.18 -12.31
N ASP A 281 1.30 20.85 -11.43
CA ASP A 281 0.06 21.59 -11.15
C ASP A 281 -0.13 21.68 -9.63
N GLY A 282 0.84 22.33 -8.97
CA GLY A 282 0.87 22.54 -7.52
C GLY A 282 1.62 21.46 -6.75
N TYR A 283 1.17 21.19 -5.53
CA TYR A 283 1.86 20.34 -4.55
C TYR A 283 0.97 19.24 -4.00
N ILE A 284 1.56 18.10 -3.69
CA ILE A 284 0.97 17.01 -2.90
C ILE A 284 1.63 17.01 -1.52
N PHE A 285 0.80 16.90 -0.48
CA PHE A 285 1.25 16.70 0.90
C PHE A 285 0.78 15.35 1.37
N HIS A 286 1.70 14.53 1.88
CA HIS A 286 1.41 13.22 2.41
C HIS A 286 1.62 13.22 3.92
N ASP A 287 0.53 13.02 4.65
CA ASP A 287 0.55 12.86 6.11
C ASP A 287 1.09 11.47 6.44
N ILE A 288 2.32 11.44 6.94
CA ILE A 288 3.08 10.21 7.19
C ILE A 288 2.49 9.36 8.33
N GLN A 289 1.70 9.97 9.23
CA GLN A 289 1.10 9.29 10.37
C GLN A 289 -0.26 8.69 10.02
N ARG A 290 -1.08 9.45 9.29
CA ARG A 290 -2.47 9.07 8.99
C ARG A 290 -2.66 8.49 7.59
N ASP A 291 -1.60 8.45 6.80
CA ASP A 291 -1.60 8.03 5.39
C ASP A 291 -2.65 8.77 4.54
N LYS A 292 -2.81 10.06 4.81
CA LYS A 292 -3.75 10.94 4.10
C LYS A 292 -3.01 11.78 3.07
N VAL A 293 -3.61 11.92 1.89
CA VAL A 293 -3.04 12.71 0.79
C VAL A 293 -3.84 13.99 0.61
N TYR A 294 -3.14 15.12 0.60
CA TYR A 294 -3.68 16.44 0.35
C TYR A 294 -3.06 17.02 -0.92
N LYS A 295 -3.79 17.88 -1.61
CA LYS A 295 -3.28 18.64 -2.76
C LYS A 295 -3.52 20.12 -2.55
N LEU A 296 -2.53 20.93 -2.92
CA LEU A 296 -2.62 22.38 -3.02
C LEU A 296 -2.44 22.76 -4.49
N LYS A 297 -3.36 23.55 -5.02
CA LYS A 297 -3.28 24.11 -6.37
C LYS A 297 -3.34 25.62 -6.30
N GLU A 298 -2.54 26.28 -7.13
CA GLU A 298 -2.63 27.74 -7.32
C GLU A 298 -3.93 28.13 -8.02
N LYS A 299 -4.30 27.38 -9.06
CA LYS A 299 -5.53 27.58 -9.83
C LYS A 299 -6.40 26.35 -9.70
N ASN A 300 -7.58 26.54 -9.14
CA ASN A 300 -8.59 25.49 -9.08
C ASN A 300 -9.45 25.50 -10.34
N SER A 301 -9.94 24.33 -10.68
CA SER A 301 -10.80 24.06 -11.82
C SER A 301 -11.81 22.99 -11.42
N ILE A 302 -12.88 22.91 -12.18
CA ILE A 302 -13.87 21.85 -12.06
C ILE A 302 -13.98 21.08 -13.36
N ASP A 303 -14.28 19.81 -13.25
CA ASP A 303 -14.67 18.96 -14.37
C ASP A 303 -16.20 18.88 -14.37
N ALA A 304 -16.84 19.29 -15.45
CA ALA A 304 -18.30 19.26 -15.59
C ALA A 304 -18.71 18.71 -16.96
N ILE A 305 -19.89 18.09 -17.02
CA ILE A 305 -20.43 17.56 -18.28
C ILE A 305 -21.08 18.71 -19.03
N TYR A 306 -20.73 18.92 -20.30
CA TYR A 306 -21.44 19.87 -21.14
C TYR A 306 -22.70 19.22 -21.73
N TRP A 307 -23.82 19.93 -21.65
CA TRP A 307 -25.07 19.57 -22.30
C TRP A 307 -25.88 20.82 -22.65
N ASP A 308 -26.16 21.00 -23.94
CA ASP A 308 -27.14 21.96 -24.46
C ASP A 308 -26.95 23.39 -23.94
N GLY A 309 -25.73 23.93 -24.08
CA GLY A 309 -25.41 25.28 -23.61
C GLY A 309 -25.15 25.40 -22.11
N TYR A 310 -25.16 24.30 -21.35
CA TYR A 310 -24.88 24.30 -19.92
C TYR A 310 -23.75 23.35 -19.54
N PHE A 311 -23.05 23.69 -18.46
CA PHE A 311 -22.22 22.75 -17.72
C PHE A 311 -23.01 22.20 -16.54
N LEU A 312 -23.27 20.90 -16.56
CA LEU A 312 -24.02 20.18 -15.55
C LEU A 312 -23.13 19.86 -14.35
N LEU A 313 -23.62 20.20 -13.17
CA LEU A 313 -23.05 19.90 -11.88
C LEU A 313 -24.01 18.98 -11.10
N PRO A 314 -23.53 18.27 -10.07
CA PRO A 314 -24.36 17.56 -9.11
C PRO A 314 -25.44 18.44 -8.47
N ASP A 315 -26.42 17.79 -7.84
CA ASP A 315 -27.52 18.42 -7.09
C ASP A 315 -28.36 19.38 -7.95
N ASN A 316 -28.59 19.00 -9.22
CA ASN A 316 -29.36 19.77 -10.20
C ASN A 316 -28.84 21.20 -10.45
N GLN A 317 -27.55 21.42 -10.21
CA GLN A 317 -26.91 22.70 -10.48
C GLN A 317 -26.37 22.74 -11.91
N ARG A 318 -26.40 23.92 -12.53
CA ARG A 318 -25.81 24.13 -13.85
C ARG A 318 -25.19 25.51 -14.00
N ILE A 319 -24.18 25.62 -14.85
CA ILE A 319 -23.53 26.87 -15.19
C ILE A 319 -23.80 27.16 -16.68
N PRO A 320 -24.34 28.33 -17.05
CA PRO A 320 -24.55 28.69 -18.45
C PRO A 320 -23.20 28.81 -19.18
N CYS A 321 -23.11 28.18 -20.34
CA CYS A 321 -21.93 28.20 -21.19
C CYS A 321 -22.14 29.17 -22.35
N LYS A 322 -21.37 30.28 -22.35
CA LYS A 322 -21.43 31.27 -23.43
C LYS A 322 -20.79 30.80 -24.75
N LYS A 323 -20.14 29.63 -24.79
CA LYS A 323 -19.51 29.07 -25.99
C LYS A 323 -20.48 28.16 -26.76
N ARG A 324 -20.68 28.44 -28.05
CA ARG A 324 -21.66 27.75 -28.92
C ARG A 324 -21.17 26.47 -29.63
N LYS A 325 -19.98 25.96 -29.32
CA LYS A 325 -19.39 24.79 -30.02
C LYS A 325 -18.70 23.81 -29.08
N LEU A 326 -19.42 23.24 -28.12
CA LEU A 326 -18.95 22.12 -27.30
C LEU A 326 -19.81 20.88 -27.61
N GLN A 327 -19.25 19.69 -27.40
CA GLN A 327 -19.94 18.43 -27.69
C GLN A 327 -20.74 17.98 -26.48
N ASN A 328 -22.04 17.75 -26.67
CA ASN A 328 -22.92 17.23 -25.62
C ASN A 328 -22.41 15.88 -25.06
N GLY A 329 -22.56 15.69 -23.76
CA GLY A 329 -22.17 14.47 -23.05
C GLY A 329 -20.67 14.34 -22.79
N ARG A 330 -19.85 15.35 -23.15
CA ARG A 330 -18.41 15.34 -22.89
C ARG A 330 -18.07 16.12 -21.63
N VAL A 331 -17.02 15.67 -20.93
CA VAL A 331 -16.48 16.34 -19.75
C VAL A 331 -15.48 17.41 -20.17
N TYR A 332 -15.62 18.60 -19.58
CA TYR A 332 -14.72 19.73 -19.78
C TYR A 332 -14.17 20.21 -18.45
N GLU A 333 -12.90 20.61 -18.46
CA GLU A 333 -12.28 21.31 -17.35
C GLU A 333 -12.56 22.81 -17.50
N ILE A 334 -13.12 23.42 -16.46
CA ILE A 334 -13.59 24.80 -16.45
C ILE A 334 -12.92 25.54 -15.30
N SER A 335 -12.43 26.74 -15.58
CA SER A 335 -11.85 27.61 -14.56
C SER A 335 -12.92 28.16 -13.61
N MET A 336 -12.47 28.74 -12.49
CA MET A 336 -13.36 29.46 -11.56
C MET A 336 -14.04 30.70 -12.16
N GLU A 337 -13.65 31.11 -13.38
CA GLU A 337 -14.25 32.21 -14.15
C GLU A 337 -15.20 31.70 -15.25
N GLY A 338 -15.43 30.39 -15.35
CA GLY A 338 -16.35 29.79 -16.33
C GLY A 338 -15.72 29.62 -17.71
N LYS A 339 -14.40 29.82 -17.82
CA LYS A 339 -13.65 29.60 -19.06
C LYS A 339 -13.34 28.11 -19.19
N VAL A 340 -13.71 27.54 -20.33
CA VAL A 340 -13.26 26.19 -20.72
C VAL A 340 -11.76 26.21 -20.90
N LEU A 341 -11.05 25.41 -20.08
CA LEU A 341 -9.61 25.23 -20.15
C LEU A 341 -9.25 24.16 -21.17
N ARG A 342 -9.90 22.98 -21.10
CA ARG A 342 -9.71 21.88 -22.05
C ARG A 342 -10.86 20.87 -21.98
N ARG A 343 -10.93 19.99 -22.98
CA ARG A 343 -11.75 18.77 -22.95
C ARG A 343 -11.01 17.67 -22.16
N ARG A 344 -11.73 16.91 -21.34
CA ARG A 344 -11.23 15.78 -20.54
C ARG A 344 -11.56 14.47 -21.23
N ASN A 345 -10.64 13.99 -22.07
CA ASN A 345 -10.81 12.72 -22.79
C ASN A 345 -10.66 11.50 -21.87
N ASP A 346 -10.04 11.68 -20.71
CA ASP A 346 -9.83 10.70 -19.66
C ASP A 346 -11.06 10.51 -18.73
N ARG A 347 -12.15 11.26 -18.94
CA ARG A 347 -13.31 11.28 -18.04
C ARG A 347 -14.64 11.11 -18.74
N PHE A 348 -15.53 10.38 -18.06
CA PHE A 348 -16.93 10.20 -18.43
C PHE A 348 -17.91 10.91 -17.48
N ILE A 349 -17.43 11.32 -16.31
CA ILE A 349 -18.23 12.03 -15.29
C ILE A 349 -17.53 13.33 -14.85
N GLY A 350 -18.34 14.30 -14.44
CA GLY A 350 -17.87 15.53 -13.78
C GLY A 350 -17.50 15.29 -12.30
N ASN A 351 -17.18 16.37 -11.60
CA ASN A 351 -16.94 16.32 -10.16
C ASN A 351 -18.21 15.96 -9.37
N THR A 352 -18.04 15.25 -8.25
CA THR A 352 -19.15 14.92 -7.33
C THR A 352 -19.48 16.10 -6.40
N SER A 353 -20.67 16.09 -5.76
CA SER A 353 -21.10 17.17 -4.85
C SER A 353 -20.06 17.44 -3.76
N LYS A 354 -19.49 16.37 -3.18
CA LYS A 354 -18.43 16.44 -2.17
C LYS A 354 -17.13 17.04 -2.71
N GLN A 355 -16.77 16.76 -3.96
CA GLN A 355 -15.59 17.36 -4.58
C GLN A 355 -15.81 18.85 -4.82
N LEU A 356 -16.99 19.23 -5.33
CA LEU A 356 -17.35 20.64 -5.52
C LEU A 356 -17.37 21.40 -4.20
N GLU A 357 -18.00 20.86 -3.15
CA GLU A 357 -18.04 21.49 -1.82
C GLU A 357 -16.62 21.77 -1.30
N ASN A 358 -15.70 20.82 -1.44
CA ASN A 358 -14.31 21.02 -1.06
C ASN A 358 -13.61 22.09 -1.91
N ILE A 359 -13.82 22.09 -3.23
CA ILE A 359 -13.28 23.12 -4.14
C ILE A 359 -13.80 24.51 -3.76
N LEU A 360 -15.11 24.62 -3.49
CA LEU A 360 -15.78 25.84 -3.09
C LEU A 360 -15.27 26.38 -1.75
N LYS A 361 -15.09 25.51 -0.75
CA LYS A 361 -14.49 25.90 0.54
C LYS A 361 -13.09 26.48 0.38
N CYS A 362 -12.32 25.97 -0.58
CA CYS A 362 -10.97 26.47 -0.85
C CYS A 362 -10.94 27.72 -1.75
N CYS A 363 -12.05 28.11 -2.38
CA CYS A 363 -12.07 29.17 -3.39
C CYS A 363 -13.19 30.19 -3.19
N LYS A 364 -12.83 31.42 -2.80
CA LYS A 364 -13.77 32.49 -2.46
C LYS A 364 -14.54 33.09 -3.67
N ASN A 365 -14.11 32.85 -4.91
CA ASN A 365 -14.58 33.60 -6.10
C ASN A 365 -15.70 32.96 -6.94
N TRP A 366 -16.26 31.83 -6.52
CA TRP A 366 -17.20 31.05 -7.34
C TRP A 366 -18.59 31.67 -7.54
N LYS A 367 -19.00 32.59 -6.65
CA LYS A 367 -20.34 33.21 -6.71
C LYS A 367 -20.60 34.01 -8.00
N LYS A 368 -19.57 34.26 -8.83
CA LYS A 368 -19.67 35.02 -10.09
C LYS A 368 -20.10 34.19 -11.32
N LEU A 369 -20.26 32.86 -11.20
CA LEU A 369 -20.55 31.98 -12.35
C LEU A 369 -22.04 31.88 -12.73
N GLY A 370 -22.94 32.50 -11.97
CA GLY A 370 -24.39 32.44 -12.24
C GLY A 370 -24.91 31.00 -12.19
N ILE A 371 -24.59 30.27 -11.12
CA ILE A 371 -25.07 28.90 -10.93
C ILE A 371 -26.58 28.91 -10.81
N GLU A 372 -27.26 28.21 -11.70
CA GLU A 372 -28.69 28.00 -11.67
C GLU A 372 -28.98 26.68 -10.96
N LYS A 373 -29.97 26.67 -10.05
CA LYS A 373 -30.58 25.45 -9.55
C LYS A 373 -31.78 25.13 -10.44
N LYS A 374 -31.83 23.90 -10.95
CA LYS A 374 -32.97 23.41 -11.72
C LYS A 374 -34.06 22.86 -10.80
#